data_AF-A0A4Y8Z8G3-F1
#
_entry.id   AF-A0A4Y8Z8G3-F1
#
_cell.length_a   1.000
_cell.length_b   1.000
_cell.length_c   1.000
_cell.angle_alpha   90.00
_cell.angle_beta   90.00
_cell.angle_gamma   90.00
#
_symmetry.space_group_name_H-M   'P 1'
#
loop_
_entity.id
_entity.type
_entity.pdbx_description
1 polymer ?
#
loop_
_entity_poly.entity_id
_entity_poly.type
_entity_poly.pdbx_seq_one_letter_code
_entity_poly.pdbx_strand_id
1 'polypeptide(L)'
;MIDVEVGRTPTGNRSFPIAFKVEFIRQWDDCTEWGAKTALLREYNLPKSTVKSWLRSRDNGTLTAAMVKAADKSRFKMENRERAELARLRTENDQLKKKVAQSEAVQEILGKAYELLEGMTTSSDEGPDIPVSGMSATEYASWLHRKGLS
;
A
#
# COMPACT_ATOMS: atom_id res chain seq x y z
N MET A 1 -30.24 -10.27 17.49
CA MET A 1 -28.99 -11.05 17.35
C MET A 1 -27.78 -10.13 17.45
N ILE A 2 -26.82 -10.43 18.32
CA ILE A 2 -25.60 -9.62 18.51
C ILE A 2 -24.55 -10.20 17.58
N ASP A 3 -24.11 -9.41 16.59
CA ASP A 3 -23.11 -9.80 15.59
C ASP A 3 -21.69 -9.55 16.12
N VAL A 4 -21.37 -10.15 17.26
CA VAL A 4 -20.02 -10.06 17.86
C VAL A 4 -19.55 -11.47 18.18
N GLU A 5 -18.45 -11.88 17.54
CA GLU A 5 -17.89 -13.21 17.73
C GLU A 5 -17.46 -13.45 19.18
N VAL A 6 -17.98 -14.53 19.78
CA VAL A 6 -17.59 -14.97 21.11
C VAL A 6 -16.33 -15.82 21.00
N GLY A 7 -15.22 -15.34 21.56
CA GLY A 7 -13.95 -16.04 21.55
C GLY A 7 -13.88 -17.19 22.56
N ARG A 8 -12.69 -17.80 22.66
CA ARG A 8 -12.37 -18.83 23.66
C ARG A 8 -11.11 -18.45 24.44
N THR A 9 -11.06 -18.81 25.71
CA THR A 9 -9.85 -18.70 26.53
C THR A 9 -8.89 -19.85 26.20
N PRO A 10 -7.59 -19.76 26.58
CA PRO A 10 -6.64 -20.87 26.41
C PRO A 10 -7.10 -22.18 27.08
N THR A 11 -7.89 -22.07 28.15
CA THR A 11 -8.51 -23.20 28.86
C THR A 11 -9.79 -23.73 28.20
N GLY A 12 -10.17 -23.20 27.03
CA GLY A 12 -11.34 -23.64 26.27
C GLY A 12 -12.68 -23.02 26.68
N ASN A 13 -12.70 -22.17 27.71
CA ASN A 13 -13.93 -21.51 28.16
C ASN A 13 -14.37 -20.40 27.20
N ARG A 14 -15.67 -20.14 27.09
CA ARG A 14 -16.20 -19.01 26.30
C ARG A 14 -15.68 -17.69 26.86
N SER A 15 -15.13 -16.84 26.00
CA SER A 15 -14.65 -15.51 26.33
C SER A 15 -15.50 -14.48 25.59
N PHE A 16 -16.23 -13.65 26.34
CA PHE A 16 -17.13 -12.66 25.78
C PHE A 16 -16.40 -11.32 25.61
N PRO A 17 -16.30 -10.78 24.37
CA PRO A 17 -15.75 -9.45 24.15
C PRO A 17 -16.54 -8.38 24.88
N ILE A 18 -15.90 -7.25 25.18
CA ILE A 18 -16.56 -6.13 25.86
C ILE A 18 -17.75 -5.61 25.04
N ALA A 19 -17.60 -5.51 23.71
CA ALA A 19 -18.68 -5.10 22.80
C ALA A 19 -19.91 -6.01 22.93
N PHE A 20 -19.70 -7.34 22.95
CA PHE A 20 -20.78 -8.31 23.15
C PHE A 20 -21.52 -8.07 24.48
N LYS A 21 -20.77 -7.86 25.58
CA LYS A 21 -21.36 -7.65 26.90
C LYS A 21 -22.21 -6.37 26.96
N VAL A 22 -21.76 -5.30 26.29
CA VAL A 22 -22.47 -4.02 26.24
C VAL A 22 -23.78 -4.16 25.47
N GLU A 23 -23.76 -4.75 24.28
CA GLU A 23 -24.98 -4.97 23.50
C GLU A 23 -25.95 -5.93 24.20
N PHE A 24 -25.42 -6.97 24.86
CA PHE A 24 -26.25 -7.89 25.63
C PHE A 24 -26.96 -7.19 26.79
N ILE A 25 -26.25 -6.32 27.53
CA ILE A 25 -26.84 -5.55 28.63
C ILE A 25 -27.92 -4.60 28.11
N ARG A 26 -27.70 -3.95 26.95
CA ARG A 26 -28.73 -3.09 26.32
C ARG A 26 -30.01 -3.88 26.04
N GLN A 27 -29.90 -5.01 25.34
CA GLN A 27 -31.04 -5.89 25.07
C GLN A 27 -31.68 -6.45 26.35
N TRP A 28 -30.88 -6.70 27.38
CA TRP A 28 -31.37 -7.12 28.69
C TRP A 28 -32.20 -6.03 29.37
N ASP A 29 -31.80 -4.77 29.26
CA ASP A 29 -32.54 -3.62 29.79
C ASP A 29 -33.83 -3.37 28.98
N ASP A 30 -33.80 -3.60 27.66
CA ASP A 30 -34.96 -3.49 26.75
C ASP A 30 -36.02 -4.60 26.97
N CYS A 31 -35.65 -5.70 27.62
CA CYS A 31 -36.59 -6.78 27.94
C CYS A 31 -37.57 -6.36 29.05
N THR A 32 -38.75 -5.88 28.63
CA THR A 32 -39.86 -5.50 29.52
C THR A 32 -40.90 -6.61 29.72
N GLU A 33 -41.08 -7.48 28.72
CA GLU A 33 -42.08 -8.55 28.72
C GLU A 33 -41.75 -9.69 29.69
N TRP A 34 -42.78 -10.34 30.22
CA TRP A 34 -42.60 -11.49 31.11
C TRP A 34 -41.91 -12.64 30.38
N GLY A 35 -40.82 -13.13 30.97
CA GLY A 35 -40.03 -14.22 30.38
C GLY A 35 -39.06 -13.80 29.26
N ALA A 36 -39.09 -12.55 28.77
CA ALA A 36 -38.18 -12.07 27.72
C ALA A 36 -36.70 -12.22 28.10
N LYS A 37 -36.36 -11.88 29.36
CA LYS A 37 -35.01 -12.08 29.89
C LYS A 37 -34.57 -13.54 29.88
N THR A 38 -35.48 -14.47 30.15
CA THR A 38 -35.18 -15.91 30.12
C THR A 38 -35.04 -16.43 28.68
N ALA A 39 -35.84 -15.92 27.75
CA ALA A 39 -35.70 -16.20 26.32
C ALA A 39 -34.35 -15.71 25.80
N LEU A 40 -33.96 -14.48 26.14
CA LEU A 40 -32.68 -13.89 25.78
C LEU A 40 -31.49 -14.71 26.31
N LEU A 41 -31.56 -15.21 27.54
CA LEU A 41 -30.51 -16.10 28.08
C LEU A 41 -30.37 -17.40 27.29
N ARG A 42 -31.49 -17.97 26.81
CA ARG A 42 -31.48 -19.21 26.01
C ARG A 42 -30.95 -18.98 24.62
N GLU A 43 -31.30 -17.85 23.98
CA GLU A 43 -30.81 -17.45 22.66
C GLU A 43 -29.28 -17.38 22.61
N TYR A 44 -28.66 -16.76 23.62
CA TYR A 44 -27.20 -16.63 23.71
C TYR A 44 -26.50 -17.76 24.49
N ASN A 45 -27.27 -18.74 24.96
CA ASN A 45 -26.85 -19.83 25.83
C ASN A 45 -25.99 -19.32 27.01
N LEU A 46 -26.49 -18.32 27.72
CA LEU A 46 -25.78 -17.63 28.80
C LEU A 46 -26.29 -18.07 30.17
N PRO A 47 -25.40 -18.46 31.10
CA PRO A 47 -25.81 -18.71 32.46
C PRO A 47 -26.14 -17.40 33.18
N LYS A 48 -27.22 -17.42 33.97
CA LYS A 48 -27.72 -16.25 34.73
C LYS A 48 -26.65 -15.64 35.64
N SER A 49 -25.75 -16.45 36.19
CA SER A 49 -24.63 -16.01 37.04
C SER A 49 -23.66 -15.10 36.29
N THR A 50 -23.36 -15.39 35.03
CA THR A 50 -22.50 -14.58 34.17
C THR A 50 -23.11 -13.22 33.89
N VAL A 51 -24.40 -13.18 33.53
CA VAL A 51 -25.11 -11.92 33.29
C VAL A 51 -25.20 -11.08 34.56
N LYS A 52 -25.49 -11.70 35.71
CA LYS A 52 -25.49 -11.01 37.01
C LYS A 52 -24.13 -10.35 37.33
N SER A 53 -23.03 -11.03 37.00
CA SER A 53 -21.68 -10.48 37.14
C SER A 53 -21.45 -9.26 36.23
N TRP A 54 -21.97 -9.29 35.00
CA TRP A 54 -21.86 -8.16 34.07
C TRP A 54 -22.69 -6.97 34.50
N LEU A 55 -23.92 -7.18 34.99
CA LEU A 55 -24.75 -6.12 35.56
C LEU A 55 -24.05 -5.47 36.76
N ARG A 56 -23.52 -6.27 37.69
CA ARG A 56 -22.73 -5.74 38.81
C ARG A 56 -21.50 -4.95 38.34
N SER A 57 -20.84 -5.40 37.28
CA SER A 57 -19.70 -4.71 36.69
C SER A 57 -20.10 -3.38 36.03
N ARG A 58 -21.28 -3.30 35.42
CA ARG A 58 -21.86 -2.04 34.93
C ARG A 58 -22.16 -1.10 36.08
N ASP A 59 -22.89 -1.58 37.09
CA ASP A 59 -23.36 -0.77 38.21
C ASP A 59 -22.18 -0.22 39.04
N ASN A 60 -21.08 -0.97 39.14
CA ASN A 60 -19.85 -0.53 39.80
C ASN A 60 -18.91 0.28 38.88
N GLY A 61 -19.28 0.54 37.62
CA GLY A 61 -18.47 1.27 36.64
C GLY A 61 -17.21 0.53 36.14
N THR A 62 -17.02 -0.74 36.50
CA THR A 62 -15.86 -1.50 36.02
C THR A 62 -15.99 -1.87 34.55
N LEU A 63 -17.21 -2.04 34.05
CA LEU A 63 -17.48 -2.30 32.64
C LEU A 63 -17.15 -1.08 31.77
N THR A 64 -17.52 0.13 32.22
CA THR A 64 -17.20 1.38 31.50
C THR A 64 -15.70 1.65 31.52
N ALA A 65 -15.01 1.44 32.64
CA ALA A 65 -13.56 1.52 32.72
C ALA A 65 -12.87 0.51 31.75
N ALA A 66 -13.40 -0.71 31.64
CA ALA A 66 -12.89 -1.71 30.70
C ALA A 66 -13.08 -1.27 29.23
N MET A 67 -14.19 -0.61 28.89
CA MET A 67 -14.42 -0.06 27.55
C MET A 67 -13.37 1.01 27.20
N VAL A 68 -13.12 1.96 28.10
CA VAL A 68 -12.11 3.02 27.90
C VAL A 68 -10.74 2.41 27.67
N LYS A 69 -10.34 1.46 28.52
CA LYS A 69 -9.06 0.76 28.37
C LYS A 69 -8.94 -0.01 27.05
N ALA A 70 -10.03 -0.61 26.57
CA ALA A 70 -10.05 -1.31 25.30
C ALA A 70 -9.89 -0.34 24.11
N ALA A 71 -10.54 0.83 24.17
CA ALA A 71 -10.39 1.89 23.17
C ALA A 71 -8.95 2.43 23.15
N ASP A 72 -8.35 2.67 24.32
CA ASP A 72 -6.94 3.11 24.43
C ASP A 72 -5.99 2.11 23.79
N LYS A 73 -6.13 0.82 24.13
CA LYS A 73 -5.28 -0.23 23.56
C LYS A 73 -5.40 -0.32 22.04
N SER A 74 -6.60 -0.13 21.50
CA SER A 74 -6.83 -0.11 20.05
C SER A 74 -6.10 1.07 19.39
N ARG A 75 -6.21 2.27 19.96
CA ARG A 75 -5.52 3.48 19.49
C ARG A 75 -4.00 3.30 19.45
N PHE A 76 -3.40 2.82 20.54
CA PHE A 76 -1.94 2.59 20.57
C PHE A 76 -1.48 1.54 19.56
N LYS A 77 -2.28 0.49 19.31
CA LYS A 77 -1.95 -0.54 18.31
C LYS A 77 -2.04 0.02 16.89
N MET A 78 -3.06 0.82 16.60
CA MET A 78 -3.24 1.49 15.32
C MET A 78 -2.08 2.45 15.05
N GLU A 79 -1.77 3.32 16.02
CA GLU A 79 -0.65 4.26 15.94
C GLU A 79 0.69 3.53 15.69
N ASN A 80 0.95 2.41 16.36
CA ASN A 80 2.18 1.64 16.13
C ASN A 80 2.25 1.03 14.72
N ARG A 81 1.12 0.56 14.17
CA ARG A 81 1.07 0.01 12.81
C ARG A 81 1.27 1.11 11.76
N GLU A 82 0.60 2.25 11.94
CA GLU A 82 0.73 3.42 11.08
C GLU A 82 2.17 3.96 11.06
N ARG A 83 2.83 4.03 12.23
CA ARG A 83 4.25 4.40 12.31
C ARG A 83 5.15 3.43 11.53
N ALA A 84 4.88 2.13 11.61
CA ALA A 84 5.65 1.12 10.88
C ALA A 84 5.43 1.21 9.36
N GLU A 85 4.18 1.42 8.93
CA GLU A 85 3.84 1.61 7.52
C GLU A 85 4.48 2.90 6.96
N LEU A 86 4.44 4.01 7.70
CA LEU A 86 5.11 5.26 7.31
C LEU A 86 6.62 5.08 7.15
N ALA A 87 7.27 4.34 8.04
CA ALA A 87 8.70 4.06 7.94
C ALA A 87 9.02 3.27 6.65
N ARG A 88 8.22 2.24 6.34
CA ARG A 88 8.37 1.44 5.12
C ARG A 88 8.12 2.27 3.86
N LEU A 89 7.07 3.08 3.84
CA LEU A 89 6.75 3.92 2.69
C LEU A 89 7.85 4.97 2.42
N ARG A 90 8.47 5.51 3.47
CA ARG A 90 9.61 6.43 3.33
C ARG A 90 10.82 5.75 2.70
N THR A 91 11.18 4.55 3.17
CA THR A 91 12.33 3.82 2.59
C THR A 91 12.07 3.43 1.14
N GLU A 92 10.84 3.03 0.79
CA GLU A 92 10.45 2.74 -0.58
C GLU A 92 10.49 3.99 -1.47
N ASN A 93 10.00 5.13 -0.97
CA ASN A 93 10.05 6.40 -1.69
C ASN A 93 11.50 6.82 -2.00
N ASP A 94 12.41 6.68 -1.03
CA ASP A 94 13.82 7.00 -1.21
C ASP A 94 14.50 6.07 -2.23
N GLN A 95 14.15 4.78 -2.23
CA GLN A 95 14.64 3.84 -3.24
C GLN A 95 14.10 4.16 -4.64
N LEU A 96 12.83 4.50 -4.76
CA LEU A 96 12.21 4.88 -6.03
C LEU A 96 12.83 6.17 -6.58
N LYS A 97 13.07 7.18 -5.74
CA LYS A 97 13.77 8.41 -6.13
C LYS A 97 15.17 8.13 -6.68
N LYS A 98 15.92 7.21 -6.06
CA LYS A 98 17.24 6.80 -6.58
C LYS A 98 17.14 6.12 -7.95
N LYS A 99 16.13 5.29 -8.17
CA LYS A 99 15.89 4.65 -9.48
C LYS A 99 15.55 5.69 -10.55
N VAL A 100 14.69 6.66 -10.22
CA VAL A 100 14.36 7.77 -11.13
C VAL A 100 15.62 8.55 -11.51
N ALA A 101 16.43 8.95 -10.53
CA ALA A 101 17.68 9.66 -10.81
C ALA A 101 18.66 8.84 -11.68
N GLN A 102 18.72 7.52 -11.48
CA GLN A 102 19.52 6.65 -12.37
C GLN A 102 18.97 6.61 -13.80
N SER A 103 17.64 6.52 -13.97
CA SER A 103 17.01 6.53 -15.29
C SER A 103 17.23 7.85 -16.02
N GLU A 104 17.14 8.98 -15.32
CA GLU A 104 17.42 10.31 -15.86
C GLU A 104 18.89 10.43 -16.33
N ALA A 105 19.84 9.92 -15.54
CA ALA A 105 21.26 9.90 -15.93
C ALA A 105 21.50 9.04 -17.18
N VAL A 106 20.81 7.91 -17.31
CA VAL A 106 20.88 7.07 -18.52
C VAL A 106 20.34 7.81 -19.74
N GLN A 107 19.22 8.53 -19.61
CA GLN A 107 18.69 9.35 -20.70
C GLN A 107 19.67 10.44 -21.14
N GLU A 108 20.35 11.10 -20.19
CA GLU A 108 21.34 12.12 -20.51
C GLU A 108 22.54 11.54 -21.28
N ILE A 109 23.05 10.36 -20.88
CA ILE A 109 24.14 9.69 -21.58
C ILE A 109 23.73 9.29 -23.00
N LEU A 110 22.53 8.73 -23.16
CA LEU A 110 22.01 8.34 -24.47
C LEU A 110 21.80 9.55 -25.39
N GLY A 111 21.32 10.68 -24.85
CA GLY A 111 21.22 11.94 -25.59
C GLY A 111 22.58 12.42 -26.11
N LYS A 112 23.60 12.45 -25.25
CA LYS A 112 24.97 12.83 -25.65
C LYS A 112 25.57 11.88 -26.68
N ALA A 113 25.31 10.59 -26.58
CA ALA A 113 25.76 9.60 -27.56
C ALA A 113 25.09 9.81 -28.93
N TYR A 114 23.80 10.15 -28.94
CA TYR A 114 23.07 10.48 -30.17
C TYR A 114 23.63 11.74 -30.84
N GLU A 115 23.85 12.83 -30.08
CA GLU A 115 24.47 14.06 -30.59
C GLU A 115 25.84 13.80 -31.22
N LEU A 116 26.67 12.96 -30.58
CA LEU A 116 27.99 12.59 -31.12
C LEU A 116 27.88 11.82 -32.44
N LEU A 117 26.94 10.87 -32.53
CA LEU A 117 26.68 10.10 -33.75
C LEU A 117 26.23 11.02 -34.89
N GLU A 118 25.31 11.95 -34.62
CA GLU A 118 24.81 12.92 -35.60
C GLU A 118 25.93 13.87 -36.07
N GLY A 119 26.83 14.27 -35.17
CA GLY A 119 28.04 15.02 -35.52
C GLY A 119 28.99 14.26 -36.44
N MET A 120 29.21 12.96 -36.18
CA MET A 120 30.06 12.11 -37.04
C MET A 120 29.44 11.92 -38.43
N THR A 121 28.14 11.64 -38.53
CA THR A 121 27.47 11.46 -39.83
C THR A 121 27.44 12.76 -40.64
N THR A 122 27.22 13.90 -39.97
CA THR A 122 27.27 15.22 -40.61
C THR A 122 28.68 15.52 -41.14
N SER A 123 29.73 15.23 -40.36
CA SER A 123 31.12 15.43 -40.82
C SER A 123 31.54 14.51 -41.97
N SER A 124 30.87 13.37 -42.13
CA SER A 124 31.18 12.39 -43.17
C SER A 124 30.51 12.71 -44.51
N ASP A 125 29.53 13.62 -44.53
CA ASP A 125 28.78 14.03 -45.72
C ASP A 125 29.39 15.29 -46.40
N GLU A 126 30.41 15.92 -45.80
CA GLU A 126 31.11 17.09 -46.35
C GLU A 126 32.26 16.75 -47.32
N GLY A 127 32.43 15.47 -47.68
CA GLY A 127 33.34 15.05 -48.74
C GLY A 127 32.70 15.24 -50.14
N PRO A 128 33.46 15.59 -51.19
CA PRO A 128 32.90 15.63 -52.53
C PRO A 128 32.28 14.26 -52.88
N ASP A 129 31.04 14.24 -53.34
CA ASP A 129 30.31 13.04 -53.78
C ASP A 129 31.04 12.41 -54.98
N ILE A 130 31.99 11.52 -54.68
CA ILE A 130 32.80 10.81 -55.67
C ILE A 130 31.93 9.67 -56.22
N PRO A 131 31.63 9.65 -57.54
CA PRO A 131 30.78 8.62 -58.12
C PRO A 131 31.40 7.23 -57.90
N VAL A 132 30.65 6.34 -57.25
CA VAL A 132 31.11 4.99 -56.89
C VAL A 132 31.30 4.14 -58.15
N SER A 133 32.56 3.76 -58.44
CA SER A 133 33.15 2.74 -59.34
C SER A 133 32.44 2.26 -60.63
N GLY A 134 31.38 2.93 -61.10
CA GLY A 134 30.64 2.58 -62.31
C GLY A 134 31.00 3.39 -63.56
N MET A 135 31.82 4.44 -63.43
CA MET A 135 32.28 5.25 -64.57
C MET A 135 33.53 4.64 -65.21
N SER A 136 33.61 4.71 -66.54
CA SER A 136 34.85 4.37 -67.25
C SER A 136 35.98 5.35 -66.88
N ALA A 137 37.24 4.91 -66.98
CA ALA A 137 38.40 5.71 -66.56
C ALA A 137 38.48 7.09 -67.24
N THR A 138 38.01 7.20 -68.47
CA THR A 138 37.96 8.46 -69.24
C THR A 138 36.82 9.39 -68.77
N GLU A 139 35.67 8.83 -68.41
CA GLU A 139 34.57 9.59 -67.82
C GLU A 139 34.97 10.15 -66.45
N TYR A 140 35.70 9.37 -65.64
CA TYR A 140 36.21 9.82 -64.35
C TYR A 140 37.19 11.00 -64.47
N ALA A 141 38.13 10.95 -65.43
CA ALA A 141 39.05 12.05 -65.70
C ALA A 141 38.31 13.34 -66.13
N SER A 142 37.26 13.21 -66.95
CA SER A 142 36.44 14.34 -67.36
C SER A 142 35.64 14.96 -66.20
N TRP A 143 35.21 14.13 -65.25
CA TRP A 143 34.51 14.56 -64.04
C TRP A 143 35.45 15.32 -63.09
N LEU A 144 36.68 14.82 -62.90
CA LEU A 144 37.72 15.49 -62.10
C LEU A 144 38.05 16.88 -62.65
N HIS A 145 38.27 17.01 -63.96
CA HIS A 145 38.50 18.31 -64.60
C HIS A 145 37.32 19.27 -64.43
N ARG A 146 36.08 18.78 -64.56
CA ARG A 146 34.86 19.61 -64.42
C ARG A 146 34.66 20.12 -63.01
N LYS A 147 35.09 19.36 -62.00
CA LYS A 147 35.03 19.73 -60.58
C LYS A 147 36.28 20.47 -60.10
N GLY A 148 37.30 20.67 -60.94
CA GLY A 148 38.53 21.37 -60.58
C GLY A 148 39.42 20.60 -59.60
N LEU A 149 39.30 19.27 -59.58
CA LEU A 149 40.00 18.35 -58.68
C LEU A 149 41.22 17.67 -59.35
N SER A 150 41.53 18.06 -60.58
CA SER A 150 42.61 17.49 -61.43
C SER A 150 43.79 18.43 -61.58
#